data_AF-A0A0A3ZD12-F1
#
_entry.id   AF-A0A0A3ZD12-F1
#
_cell.length_a   1.000
_cell.length_b   1.000
_cell.length_c   1.000
_cell.angle_alpha   90.00
_cell.angle_beta   90.00
_cell.angle_gamma   90.00
#
_symmetry.space_group_name_H-M   'P 1'
#
loop_
_entity.id
_entity.type
_entity.pdbx_description
1 polymer ?
#
loop_
_entity_poly.entity_id
_entity_poly.type
_entity_poly.pdbx_seq_one_letter_code
_entity_poly.pdbx_strand_id
1 'polypeptide(L)'
;MDAGYVCDGTAQMLENAGLWRRASARWLDVMMQSGLSPAQRAWICNRRRYCQTRLPAAPIPEKPSLVAISRAASVTLKRMGQHQKS
;
A
#
# COMPACT_ATOMS: atom_id res chain seq x y z
N MET A 1 -32.23 -11.61 11.49
CA MET A 1 -30.85 -12.06 11.70
C MET A 1 -29.98 -11.28 10.74
N ASP A 2 -29.21 -10.31 11.23
CA ASP A 2 -28.24 -9.63 10.38
C ASP A 2 -27.20 -10.63 9.90
N ALA A 3 -27.00 -10.71 8.59
CA ALA A 3 -25.96 -11.54 8.02
C ALA A 3 -24.60 -11.11 8.59
N GLY A 4 -23.85 -12.05 9.16
CA GLY A 4 -22.52 -11.81 9.74
C GLY A 4 -21.42 -11.50 8.71
N TYR A 5 -21.79 -11.17 7.46
CA TYR A 5 -20.88 -10.87 6.36
C TYR A 5 -21.32 -9.60 5.62
N VAL A 6 -20.41 -9.01 4.84
CA VAL A 6 -20.66 -7.77 4.09
C VAL A 6 -20.38 -7.99 2.61
N CYS A 7 -21.26 -7.49 1.74
CA CYS A 7 -21.08 -7.54 0.28
C CYS A 7 -20.70 -6.14 -0.22
N ASP A 8 -19.47 -5.97 -0.71
CA ASP A 8 -19.03 -4.75 -1.40
C ASP A 8 -18.51 -5.15 -2.78
N GLY A 9 -19.24 -4.77 -3.82
CA GLY A 9 -18.94 -5.18 -5.20
C GLY A 9 -17.57 -4.70 -5.67
N THR A 10 -17.17 -3.49 -5.25
CA THR A 10 -15.84 -2.93 -5.59
C THR A 10 -14.73 -3.74 -4.94
N ALA A 11 -14.82 -4.04 -3.65
CA ALA A 11 -13.83 -4.84 -2.94
C ALA A 11 -13.70 -6.24 -3.55
N GLN A 12 -14.82 -6.90 -3.82
CA GLN A 12 -14.85 -8.24 -4.43
C GLN A 12 -14.28 -8.24 -5.85
N MET A 13 -14.61 -7.24 -6.67
CA MET A 13 -14.02 -7.07 -8.01
C MET A 13 -12.50 -6.89 -7.94
N LEU A 14 -12.00 -6.09 -6.99
CA LEU A 14 -10.55 -5.88 -6.80
C LEU A 14 -9.85 -7.15 -6.33
N GLU A 15 -10.47 -7.94 -5.44
CA GLU A 15 -9.95 -9.26 -5.05
C GLU A 15 -9.88 -10.22 -6.24
N ASN A 16 -10.94 -10.28 -7.04
CA ASN A 16 -10.99 -11.17 -8.22
C ASN A 16 -9.96 -10.77 -9.29
N ALA A 17 -9.66 -9.48 -9.40
CA ALA A 17 -8.59 -8.95 -10.26
C ALA A 17 -7.18 -9.12 -9.67
N GLY A 18 -7.03 -9.68 -8.46
CA GLY A 18 -5.73 -9.82 -7.79
C GLY A 18 -5.11 -8.50 -7.32
N LEU A 19 -5.89 -7.42 -7.28
CA LEU A 19 -5.44 -6.08 -6.88
C LEU A 19 -5.45 -5.95 -5.34
N TRP A 20 -4.72 -6.82 -4.66
CA TRP A 20 -4.79 -7.07 -3.21
C TRP A 20 -4.62 -5.81 -2.34
N ARG A 21 -3.71 -4.90 -2.72
CA ARG A 21 -3.49 -3.64 -1.97
C ARG A 21 -4.71 -2.74 -2.03
N ARG A 22 -5.32 -2.62 -3.22
CA ARG A 22 -6.53 -1.82 -3.46
C ARG A 22 -7.74 -2.46 -2.80
N ALA A 23 -7.88 -3.78 -2.89
CA ALA A 23 -8.93 -4.52 -2.20
C ALA A 23 -8.85 -4.32 -0.67
N SER A 24 -7.65 -4.45 -0.08
CA SER A 24 -7.44 -4.20 1.35
C SER A 24 -7.80 -2.76 1.77
N ALA A 25 -7.49 -1.77 0.94
CA ALA A 25 -7.86 -0.38 1.19
C ALA A 25 -9.39 -0.21 1.15
N ARG A 26 -10.05 -0.74 0.12
CA ARG A 26 -11.51 -0.68 0.00
C ARG A 26 -12.23 -1.32 1.19
N TRP A 27 -11.75 -2.48 1.67
CA TRP A 27 -12.30 -3.08 2.89
C TRP A 27 -12.14 -2.20 4.14
N LEU A 28 -11.10 -1.35 4.21
CA LEU A 28 -11.01 -0.34 5.28
C LEU A 28 -12.15 0.65 5.20
N ASP A 29 -12.37 1.20 4.00
CA ASP A 29 -13.38 2.24 3.77
C ASP A 29 -14.77 1.70 4.12
N VAL A 30 -15.05 0.44 3.76
CA VAL A 30 -16.29 -0.25 4.15
C VAL A 30 -16.38 -0.38 5.67
N MET A 31 -15.30 -0.76 6.36
CA MET A 31 -15.28 -0.89 7.82
C MET A 31 -15.59 0.42 8.57
N MET A 32 -15.27 1.57 7.95
CA MET A 32 -15.52 2.90 8.52
C MET A 32 -16.98 3.36 8.37
N GLN A 33 -17.82 2.61 7.65
CA GLN A 33 -19.24 2.93 7.51
C GLN A 33 -19.99 2.75 8.83
N SER A 34 -20.98 3.60 9.07
CA SER A 34 -21.93 3.48 10.17
C SER A 34 -22.88 2.30 9.94
N GLY A 35 -23.50 1.79 11.02
CA GLY A 35 -24.50 0.73 10.92
C GLY A 35 -23.96 -0.70 10.80
N LEU A 36 -22.64 -0.90 10.75
CA LEU A 36 -22.07 -2.25 10.79
C LEU A 36 -22.20 -2.88 12.17
N SER A 37 -22.64 -4.14 12.21
CA SER A 37 -22.64 -4.95 13.43
C SER A 37 -21.22 -5.36 13.84
N PRO A 38 -20.99 -5.76 15.10
CA PRO A 38 -19.69 -6.30 15.52
C PRO A 38 -19.25 -7.51 14.69
N ALA A 39 -20.19 -8.38 14.31
CA ALA A 39 -19.92 -9.55 13.47
C ALA A 39 -19.46 -9.14 12.06
N GLN A 40 -20.13 -8.15 11.45
CA GLN A 40 -19.73 -7.61 10.15
C GLN A 40 -18.35 -6.95 10.19
N ARG A 41 -18.04 -6.18 11.24
CA ARG A 41 -16.70 -5.59 11.42
C ARG A 41 -15.62 -6.67 11.55
N ALA A 42 -15.88 -7.72 12.34
CA ALA A 42 -14.97 -8.85 12.47
C ALA A 42 -14.75 -9.57 11.13
N TRP A 43 -15.81 -9.76 10.34
CA TRP A 43 -15.73 -10.33 9.01
C TRP A 43 -14.89 -9.47 8.05
N ILE A 44 -15.11 -8.15 8.02
CA ILE A 44 -14.32 -7.23 7.19
C ILE A 44 -12.84 -7.25 7.62
N CYS A 45 -12.55 -7.24 8.92
CA CYS A 45 -11.19 -7.38 9.45
C CYS A 45 -10.48 -8.64 8.92
N ASN A 46 -11.17 -9.78 8.93
CA ASN A 46 -10.63 -11.03 8.40
C ASN A 46 -10.39 -10.97 6.89
N ARG A 47 -11.32 -10.38 6.12
CA ARG A 47 -11.16 -10.20 4.66
C ARG A 47 -10.01 -9.25 4.31
N ARG A 48 -9.84 -8.18 5.08
CA ARG A 48 -8.70 -7.27 4.95
C ARG A 48 -7.38 -7.99 5.24
N ARG A 49 -7.29 -8.79 6.32
CA ARG A 49 -6.10 -9.61 6.62
C ARG A 49 -5.80 -10.58 5.48
N TYR A 50 -6.81 -11.23 4.93
CA TYR A 50 -6.65 -12.10 3.76
C TYR A 50 -6.06 -11.36 2.56
N CYS A 51 -6.53 -10.14 2.26
CA CYS A 51 -5.91 -9.33 1.19
C CYS A 51 -4.45 -9.00 1.50
N GLN A 52 -4.11 -8.72 2.76
CA GLN A 52 -2.74 -8.40 3.16
C GLN A 52 -1.79 -9.60 3.04
N THR A 53 -2.23 -10.82 3.33
CA THR A 53 -1.39 -12.02 3.17
C THR A 53 -1.12 -12.37 1.70
N ARG A 54 -1.92 -11.82 0.77
CA ARG A 54 -1.71 -11.95 -0.68
C ARG A 54 -0.77 -10.90 -1.26
N LEU A 55 -0.36 -9.90 -0.48
CA LEU A 55 0.59 -8.91 -0.96
C LEU A 55 1.96 -9.56 -1.15
N PRO A 56 2.66 -9.28 -2.27
CA PRO A 56 4.05 -9.68 -2.40
C PRO A 56 4.86 -9.02 -1.29
N ALA A 57 5.92 -9.70 -0.83
CA ALA A 57 6.89 -9.09 0.06
C ALA A 57 7.32 -7.74 -0.53
N ALA A 58 7.39 -6.71 0.32
CA ALA A 58 7.87 -5.42 -0.13
C ALA A 58 9.27 -5.63 -0.73
N PRO A 59 9.54 -5.12 -1.94
CA PRO A 59 10.90 -5.13 -2.45
C PRO A 59 11.75 -4.40 -1.40
N ILE A 60 12.78 -5.10 -0.90
CA ILE A 60 13.76 -4.48 -0.01
C ILE A 60 14.31 -3.31 -0.82
N PRO A 61 14.13 -2.05 -0.38
CA PRO A 61 14.76 -0.95 -1.07
C PRO A 61 16.25 -1.25 -1.06
N GLU A 62 16.87 -1.39 -2.23
CA GLU A 62 18.33 -1.36 -2.33
C GLU A 62 18.75 -0.04 -1.70
N LYS A 63 19.22 -0.09 -0.46
CA LYS A 63 19.66 1.09 0.25
C LYS A 63 20.93 1.52 -0.48
N PRO A 64 20.92 2.65 -1.22
CA PRO A 64 22.14 3.07 -1.91
C PRO A 64 23.21 3.25 -0.84
N SER A 65 24.37 2.63 -1.06
CA SER A 65 25.47 2.71 -0.10
C SER A 65 25.81 4.18 0.15
N LEU A 66 26.26 4.51 1.36
CA LEU A 66 26.70 5.87 1.69
C LEU A 66 27.71 6.41 0.67
N VAL A 67 28.54 5.52 0.12
CA VAL A 67 29.49 5.80 -0.96
C VAL A 67 28.78 6.19 -2.27
N ALA A 68 27.72 5.49 -2.66
CA ALA A 68 26.93 5.83 -3.84
C ALA A 68 26.25 7.20 -3.70
N ILE A 69 25.70 7.49 -2.51
CA ILE A 69 25.09 8.79 -2.18
C ILE A 69 26.13 9.91 -2.24
N SER A 70 27.28 9.72 -1.58
CA SER A 70 28.38 10.70 -1.54
C SER A 70 28.97 10.97 -2.94
N ARG A 71 29.13 9.91 -3.75
CA ARG A 71 29.58 10.04 -5.14
C ARG A 71 28.58 10.82 -5.98
N ALA A 72 27.28 10.52 -5.87
CA ALA A 72 26.26 11.25 -6.60
C ALA A 72 26.24 12.74 -6.22
N ALA A 73 26.31 13.06 -4.93
CA ALA A 73 26.39 14.44 -4.44
C ALA A 73 27.64 15.17 -4.98
N SER A 74 28.80 14.50 -4.96
CA SER A 74 30.07 15.04 -5.45
C SER A 74 30.05 15.31 -6.97
N VAL A 75 29.42 14.42 -7.75
CA VAL A 75 29.23 14.61 -9.20
C VAL A 75 28.34 15.82 -9.49
N THR A 76 27.25 15.99 -8.74
CA THR A 76 26.36 17.16 -8.86
C THR A 76 27.10 18.46 -8.54
N LEU A 77 27.84 18.51 -7.42
CA LEU A 77 28.63 19.69 -7.04
C LEU A 77 29.68 20.05 -8.09
N LYS A 78 30.37 19.06 -8.67
CA LYS A 78 31.37 19.28 -9.72
C LYS A 78 30.75 19.86 -11.00
N ARG A 79 29.55 19.40 -11.38
CA ARG A 79 28.82 19.91 -12.56
C ARG A 79 28.32 21.34 -12.35
N MET A 80 27.84 21.66 -11.15
CA MET A 80 27.38 23.01 -10.81
C MET A 80 28.55 24.01 -10.74
N GLY A 81 29.69 23.62 -10.16
CA GLY A 81 30.88 24.46 -10.11
C GLY A 81 31.51 24.78 -11.47
N GLN A 82 31.20 23.99 -12.51
CA GLN A 82 31.62 24.27 -13.89
C GLN A 82 30.72 25.27 -14.61
N HIS A 83 29.49 25.50 -14.13
CA HIS A 83 28.56 26.51 -14.66
C HIS A 83 28.67 27.88 -13.97
N GLN A 84 29.55 28.03 -12.96
CA GLN A 84 29.69 29.27 -12.19
C GLN A 84 30.85 30.17 -12.65
N LYS A 85 31.70 29.73 -13.59
CA LYS A 85 32.72 30.61 -14.21
C LYS A 85 32.12 31.31 -15.42
N SER A 86 31.50 32.46 -15.18
CA SER A 86 31.31 33.54 -16.17
C SER A 86 32.23 34.70 -15.85
#